data_AF-A0A5Q4G6D4-F1
#
_entry.id   AF-A0A5Q4G6D4-F1
#
_cell.length_a   1.000
_cell.length_b   1.000
_cell.length_c   1.000
_cell.angle_alpha   90.00
_cell.angle_beta   90.00
_cell.angle_gamma   90.00
#
_symmetry.space_group_name_H-M   'P 1'
#
loop_
_entity.id
_entity.type
_entity.pdbx_description
1 polymer ?
#
loop_
_entity_poly.entity_id
_entity_poly.type
_entity_poly.pdbx_seq_one_letter_code
_entity_poly.pdbx_strand_id
1 'polypeptide(L)'
;MLFGRLNGEQHALLELVALPVCVVCARADEAGRRSLQGVLRDGVNDVGVRDDWRSRGGLCGRHWRVWRHLESPPLSSAILLEDLLGTYLDSDRLGAVRCPACDVSERAEARAITALRRLPNAPLERALADGPGLLCLRHLDALPEGHVRSRFRTRLEELLEHLREQVRTSDHRFAAERRGPHADAWLRALRVFGGDV
;
A
#
# COMPACT_ATOMS: atom_id res chain seq x y z
N MET A 1 29.61 -11.29 17.92
CA MET A 1 28.59 -11.34 16.84
C MET A 1 27.63 -10.18 17.06
N LEU A 2 27.75 -9.11 16.25
CA LEU A 2 26.92 -7.91 16.40
C LEU A 2 25.58 -8.14 15.70
N PHE A 3 24.57 -8.62 16.44
CA PHE A 3 23.19 -8.43 16.01
C PHE A 3 22.88 -6.93 16.12
N GLY A 4 22.90 -6.22 14.99
CA GLY A 4 22.51 -4.82 14.93
C GLY A 4 21.08 -4.67 15.47
N ARG A 5 20.88 -3.75 16.43
CA ARG A 5 19.54 -3.44 16.94
C ARG A 5 18.67 -3.02 15.76
N LEU A 6 17.44 -3.54 15.72
CA LEU A 6 16.43 -3.10 14.76
C LEU A 6 16.20 -1.59 14.96
N ASN A 7 16.12 -0.84 13.86
CA ASN A 7 15.67 0.54 13.90
C ASN A 7 14.12 0.62 13.87
N GLY A 8 13.57 1.81 14.10
CA GLY A 8 12.12 2.00 14.15
C GLY A 8 11.39 1.66 12.84
N GLU A 9 12.03 1.91 11.69
CA GLU A 9 11.47 1.57 10.37
C GLU A 9 11.38 0.05 10.16
N GLN A 10 12.42 -0.68 10.57
CA GLN A 10 12.45 -2.14 10.50
C GLN A 10 11.41 -2.76 11.43
N HIS A 11 11.22 -2.22 12.64
CA HIS A 11 10.18 -2.70 13.56
C HIS A 11 8.79 -2.54 12.94
N ALA A 12 8.48 -1.34 12.44
CA ALA A 12 7.21 -1.08 11.80
C ALA A 12 6.98 -2.00 10.58
N LEU A 13 8.02 -2.30 9.79
CA LEU A 13 7.87 -3.24 8.66
C LEU A 13 7.53 -4.65 9.12
N LEU A 14 8.20 -5.15 10.17
CA LEU A 14 7.95 -6.49 10.70
C LEU A 14 6.51 -6.64 11.22
N GLU A 15 5.95 -5.60 11.84
CA GLU A 15 4.54 -5.60 12.24
C GLU A 15 3.61 -5.81 11.04
N LEU A 16 3.87 -5.11 9.92
CA LEU A 16 3.07 -5.29 8.70
C LEU A 16 3.30 -6.64 8.01
N VAL A 17 4.51 -7.21 8.12
CA VAL A 17 4.81 -8.54 7.57
C VAL A 17 3.94 -9.62 8.24
N ALA A 18 3.51 -9.42 9.48
CA ALA A 18 2.59 -10.33 10.15
C ALA A 18 1.12 -10.15 9.74
N LEU A 19 0.78 -9.10 8.97
CA LEU A 19 -0.60 -8.81 8.57
C LEU A 19 -0.91 -9.36 7.16
N PRO A 20 -2.19 -9.66 6.82
CA PRO A 20 -2.60 -10.20 5.53
C PRO A 20 -2.57 -9.18 4.38
N VAL A 21 -1.50 -8.38 4.27
CA VAL A 21 -1.33 -7.29 3.31
C VAL A 21 0.00 -7.43 2.56
N CYS A 22 0.13 -6.76 1.42
CA CYS A 22 1.45 -6.49 0.85
C CYS A 22 2.11 -5.35 1.63
N VAL A 23 3.13 -5.66 2.43
CA VAL A 23 3.82 -4.66 3.29
C VAL A 23 4.35 -3.44 2.51
N VAL A 24 4.74 -3.61 1.25
CA VAL A 24 5.20 -2.50 0.40
C VAL A 24 4.02 -1.64 -0.07
N CYS A 25 2.96 -2.24 -0.60
CA CYS A 25 1.73 -1.53 -0.98
C CYS A 25 1.15 -0.77 0.23
N ALA A 26 0.99 -1.45 1.37
CA ALA A 26 0.45 -0.86 2.59
C ALA A 26 1.27 0.38 3.04
N ARG A 27 2.61 0.32 2.92
CA ARG A 27 3.48 1.46 3.24
C ARG A 27 3.35 2.61 2.24
N ALA A 28 3.26 2.29 0.95
CA ALA A 28 3.07 3.28 -0.10
C ALA A 28 1.73 4.00 0.03
N ASP A 29 0.67 3.25 0.30
CA ASP A 29 -0.69 3.76 0.44
C ASP A 29 -0.86 4.60 1.68
N GLU A 30 -0.32 4.13 2.81
CA GLU A 30 -0.34 4.90 4.05
C GLU A 30 0.47 6.20 3.95
N ALA A 31 1.57 6.21 3.18
CA ALA A 31 2.33 7.43 2.92
C ALA A 31 1.54 8.44 2.06
N GLY A 32 0.90 7.97 0.98
CA GLY A 32 0.04 8.80 0.15
C GLY A 32 -1.14 9.37 0.93
N ARG A 33 -1.83 8.53 1.70
CA ARG A 33 -2.95 8.91 2.58
C ARG A 33 -2.54 9.97 3.61
N ARG A 34 -1.41 9.76 4.31
CA ARG A 34 -0.88 10.73 5.27
C ARG A 34 -0.49 12.06 4.63
N SER A 35 0.08 12.02 3.43
CA SER A 35 0.41 13.25 2.70
C SER A 35 -0.86 14.06 2.38
N LEU A 36 -1.92 13.42 1.89
CA LEU A 36 -3.19 14.09 1.62
C LEU A 36 -3.83 14.63 2.91
N GLN A 37 -3.79 13.85 4.00
CA GLN A 37 -4.31 14.29 5.28
C GLN A 37 -3.54 15.49 5.85
N GLY A 38 -2.21 15.55 5.65
CA GLY A 38 -1.40 16.71 6.02
C GLY A 38 -1.78 17.96 5.23
N VAL A 39 -2.02 17.82 3.92
CA VAL A 39 -2.52 18.93 3.09
C VAL A 39 -3.87 19.42 3.61
N LEU A 40 -4.82 18.53 3.89
CA LEU A 40 -6.14 18.89 4.40
C LEU A 40 -6.13 19.59 5.76
N ARG A 41 -5.22 19.18 6.65
CA ARG A 41 -5.12 19.70 8.01
C ARG A 41 -4.47 21.08 8.03
N ASP A 42 -3.32 21.20 7.37
CA ASP A 42 -2.41 22.34 7.56
C ASP A 42 -1.97 23.00 6.24
N GLY A 43 -2.04 22.27 5.12
CA GLY A 43 -1.45 22.70 3.85
C GLY A 43 -2.36 23.49 2.91
N VAL A 44 -3.67 23.50 3.11
CA VAL A 44 -4.62 24.14 2.16
C VAL A 44 -4.45 25.66 2.06
N ASN A 45 -3.97 26.30 3.13
CA ASN A 45 -3.74 27.75 3.16
C ASN A 45 -2.39 28.15 2.56
N ASP A 46 -1.47 27.20 2.39
CA ASP A 46 -0.15 27.44 1.81
C ASP A 46 -0.26 27.66 0.30
N VAL A 47 0.15 28.85 -0.17
CA VAL A 47 0.08 29.24 -1.57
C VAL A 47 1.00 28.37 -2.44
N GLY A 48 2.17 27.99 -1.94
CA GLY A 48 3.13 27.14 -2.66
C GLY A 48 2.59 25.73 -2.88
N VAL A 49 1.85 25.18 -1.90
CA VAL A 49 1.15 23.89 -2.08
C VAL A 49 0.10 23.98 -3.18
N ARG A 50 -0.70 25.05 -3.21
CA ARG A 50 -1.74 25.25 -4.24
C ARG A 50 -1.12 25.46 -5.63
N ASP A 51 -0.06 26.27 -5.73
CA ASP A 51 0.71 26.48 -6.96
C ASP A 51 1.25 25.15 -7.52
N ASP A 52 1.88 24.33 -6.67
CA ASP A 52 2.40 23.02 -7.06
C ASP A 52 1.28 22.13 -7.62
N TRP A 53 0.13 22.07 -6.95
CA TRP A 53 -1.01 21.26 -7.39
C TRP A 53 -1.61 21.74 -8.72
N ARG A 54 -1.78 23.06 -8.90
CA ARG A 54 -2.23 23.64 -10.18
C ARG A 54 -1.28 23.30 -11.33
N SER A 55 0.02 23.44 -11.11
CA SER A 55 1.05 23.12 -12.11
C SER A 55 1.08 21.64 -12.52
N ARG A 56 0.53 20.76 -11.66
CA ARG A 56 0.47 19.31 -11.81
C ARG A 56 -0.92 18.79 -12.19
N GLY A 57 -1.89 19.66 -12.43
CA GLY A 57 -3.27 19.23 -12.70
C GLY A 57 -3.97 18.51 -11.53
N GLY A 58 -3.49 18.72 -10.31
CA GLY A 58 -4.07 18.15 -9.10
C GLY A 58 -3.82 16.65 -8.90
N LEU A 59 -4.82 15.96 -8.35
CA LEU A 59 -4.74 14.53 -8.03
C LEU A 59 -5.24 13.64 -9.17
N CYS A 60 -4.75 12.41 -9.23
CA CYS A 60 -5.31 11.38 -10.09
C CYS A 60 -6.67 10.89 -9.55
N GLY A 61 -7.47 10.25 -10.41
CA GLY A 61 -8.79 9.74 -10.01
C GLY A 61 -8.76 8.76 -8.82
N ARG A 62 -7.66 8.00 -8.67
CA ARG A 62 -7.44 7.15 -7.48
C ARG A 62 -7.33 7.99 -6.21
N HIS A 63 -6.49 9.01 -6.20
CA HIS A 63 -6.27 9.81 -5.00
C HIS A 63 -7.41 10.78 -4.70
N TRP A 64 -8.23 11.17 -5.68
CA TRP A 64 -9.52 11.80 -5.41
C TRP A 64 -10.51 10.85 -4.71
N ARG A 65 -10.51 9.56 -5.05
CA ARG A 65 -11.29 8.55 -4.32
C ARG A 65 -10.76 8.30 -2.91
N VAL A 66 -9.46 8.45 -2.67
CA VAL A 66 -8.94 8.44 -1.29
C VAL A 66 -9.40 9.70 -0.55
N TRP A 67 -9.28 10.87 -1.18
CA TRP A 67 -9.65 12.17 -0.62
C TRP A 67 -11.07 12.19 -0.03
N ARG A 68 -12.07 11.68 -0.75
CA ARG A 68 -13.48 11.61 -0.29
C ARG A 68 -13.70 10.81 0.99
N HIS A 69 -12.73 10.00 1.41
CA HIS A 69 -12.79 9.17 2.62
C HIS A 69 -11.87 9.69 3.73
N LEU A 70 -11.14 10.78 3.50
CA LEU A 70 -10.32 11.41 4.52
C LEU A 70 -11.20 12.28 5.44
N GLU A 71 -11.01 12.11 6.74
CA GLU A 71 -11.58 13.02 7.73
C GLU A 71 -10.93 14.41 7.60
N SER A 72 -11.73 15.41 7.26
CA SER A 72 -11.30 16.81 7.23
C SER A 72 -12.49 17.78 7.34
N PRO A 73 -12.27 19.00 7.83
CA PRO A 73 -13.27 20.06 7.73
C PRO A 73 -13.64 20.30 6.26
N PRO A 74 -14.94 20.46 5.92
CA PRO A 74 -15.37 20.68 4.53
C PRO A 74 -14.69 21.86 3.85
N LEU A 75 -14.34 22.91 4.62
CA LEU A 75 -13.67 24.11 4.12
C LEU A 75 -12.32 23.81 3.45
N SER A 76 -11.50 22.91 4.01
CA SER A 76 -10.19 22.57 3.44
C SER A 76 -10.33 21.99 2.03
N SER A 77 -11.32 21.11 1.84
CA SER A 77 -11.64 20.57 0.52
C SER A 77 -12.19 21.64 -0.42
N ALA A 78 -13.08 22.51 0.09
CA ALA A 78 -13.66 23.58 -0.71
C ALA A 78 -12.61 24.54 -1.27
N ILE A 79 -11.63 24.98 -0.46
CA ILE A 79 -10.55 25.88 -0.89
C ILE A 79 -9.74 25.28 -2.06
N LEU A 80 -9.34 24.02 -1.96
CA LEU A 80 -8.53 23.38 -3.01
C LEU A 80 -9.33 23.12 -4.28
N LEU A 81 -10.60 22.70 -4.14
CA LEU A 81 -11.45 22.45 -5.30
C LEU A 81 -11.83 23.75 -6.00
N GLU A 82 -12.06 24.83 -5.25
CA GLU A 82 -12.30 26.17 -5.78
C GLU A 82 -11.09 26.70 -6.54
N ASP A 83 -9.88 26.61 -5.98
CA ASP A 83 -8.62 27.04 -6.63
C ASP A 83 -8.36 26.28 -7.94
N LEU A 84 -8.57 24.95 -7.96
CA LEU A 84 -8.39 24.12 -9.15
C LEU A 84 -9.46 24.39 -10.22
N LEU A 85 -10.74 24.51 -9.83
CA LEU A 85 -11.83 24.78 -10.76
C LEU A 85 -11.75 26.19 -11.32
N GLY A 86 -11.45 27.20 -10.49
CA GLY A 86 -11.24 28.58 -10.91
C GLY A 86 -10.11 28.67 -11.93
N THR A 87 -8.97 28.03 -11.66
CA THR A 87 -7.83 28.00 -12.59
C THR A 87 -8.20 27.36 -13.93
N TYR A 88 -8.95 26.26 -13.91
CA TYR A 88 -9.43 25.63 -15.14
C TYR A 88 -10.37 26.58 -15.90
N LEU A 89 -11.33 27.20 -15.23
CA LEU A 89 -12.29 28.11 -15.88
C LEU A 89 -11.61 29.38 -16.44
N ASP A 90 -10.59 29.90 -15.77
CA ASP A 90 -9.87 31.10 -16.18
C ASP A 90 -8.94 30.87 -17.37
N SER A 91 -8.47 29.63 -17.58
CA SER A 91 -7.42 29.35 -18.57
C SER A 91 -7.72 28.21 -19.54
N ASP A 92 -8.87 27.55 -19.40
CA ASP A 92 -9.30 26.31 -20.08
C ASP A 92 -8.22 25.21 -20.08
N ARG A 93 -7.36 25.24 -19.06
CA ARG A 93 -6.26 24.29 -18.92
C ARG A 93 -5.90 24.10 -17.45
N LEU A 94 -5.56 22.86 -17.14
CA LEU A 94 -4.77 22.51 -15.97
C LEU A 94 -3.47 21.87 -16.46
N GLY A 95 -2.46 21.81 -15.58
CA GLY A 95 -1.28 21.00 -15.87
C GLY A 95 -1.66 19.54 -16.18
N ALA A 96 -0.81 18.82 -16.90
CA ALA A 96 -1.00 17.38 -17.04
C ALA A 96 -0.95 16.70 -15.66
N VAL A 97 -1.87 15.78 -15.39
CA VAL A 97 -2.02 15.13 -14.07
C VAL A 97 -0.72 14.42 -13.68
N ARG A 98 0.02 15.01 -12.73
CA ARG A 98 1.19 14.44 -12.06
C ARG A 98 0.94 14.44 -10.56
N CYS A 99 0.23 13.41 -10.11
CA CYS A 99 -0.36 13.40 -8.78
C CYS A 99 0.69 13.45 -7.66
N PRO A 100 0.71 14.50 -6.81
CA PRO A 100 1.69 14.62 -5.73
C PRO A 100 1.62 13.49 -4.70
N ALA A 101 0.42 12.92 -4.46
CA ALA A 101 0.28 11.74 -3.60
C ALA A 101 0.87 10.48 -4.24
N CYS A 102 0.82 10.32 -5.57
CA CYS A 102 1.53 9.23 -6.24
C CYS A 102 3.05 9.37 -6.03
N ASP A 103 3.62 10.57 -6.22
CA ASP A 103 5.06 10.79 -6.00
C ASP A 103 5.49 10.43 -4.58
N VAL A 104 4.64 10.71 -3.57
CA VAL A 104 4.92 10.33 -2.18
C VAL A 104 4.83 8.82 -1.99
N SER A 105 3.79 8.18 -2.54
CA SER A 105 3.61 6.72 -2.49
C SER A 105 4.77 5.97 -3.18
N GLU A 106 5.20 6.40 -4.36
CA GLU A 106 6.31 5.80 -5.11
C GLU A 106 7.64 5.92 -4.34
N ARG A 107 7.90 7.10 -3.74
CA ARG A 107 9.08 7.27 -2.88
C ARG A 107 9.01 6.39 -1.64
N ALA A 108 7.82 6.20 -1.05
CA ALA A 108 7.64 5.31 0.09
C ALA A 108 7.78 3.83 -0.29
N GLU A 109 7.30 3.43 -1.46
CA GLU A 109 7.50 2.11 -2.04
C GLU A 109 9.00 1.78 -2.17
N ALA A 110 9.77 2.67 -2.80
CA ALA A 110 11.21 2.49 -2.98
C ALA A 110 11.97 2.36 -1.65
N ARG A 111 11.59 3.16 -0.64
CA ARG A 111 12.14 3.05 0.72
C ARG A 111 11.77 1.73 1.38
N ALA A 112 10.51 1.32 1.30
CA ALA A 112 10.05 0.05 1.88
C ALA A 112 10.78 -1.15 1.27
N ILE A 113 10.96 -1.19 -0.05
CA ILE A 113 11.75 -2.25 -0.73
C ILE A 113 13.20 -2.24 -0.21
N THR A 114 13.82 -1.07 -0.12
CA THR A 114 15.20 -0.94 0.38
C THR A 114 15.34 -1.42 1.83
N ALA A 115 14.38 -1.10 2.69
CA ALA A 115 14.36 -1.50 4.08
C ALA A 115 14.07 -3.01 4.26
N LEU A 116 13.14 -3.58 3.47
CA LEU A 116 12.86 -5.02 3.46
C LEU A 116 14.11 -5.84 3.14
N ARG A 117 14.90 -5.41 2.14
CA ARG A 117 16.18 -6.06 1.76
C ARG A 117 17.19 -6.15 2.90
N ARG A 118 17.04 -5.30 3.92
CA ARG A 118 17.94 -5.19 5.07
C ARG A 118 17.33 -5.76 6.35
N LEU A 119 16.16 -6.41 6.28
CA LEU A 119 15.58 -7.08 7.44
C LEU A 119 16.46 -8.27 7.86
N PRO A 120 16.78 -8.41 9.15
CA PRO A 120 17.49 -9.60 9.62
C PRO A 120 16.61 -10.85 9.50
N ASN A 121 17.22 -11.99 9.17
CA ASN A 121 16.51 -13.25 8.89
C ASN A 121 15.61 -13.70 10.06
N ALA A 122 16.14 -13.79 11.28
CA ALA A 122 15.39 -14.34 12.41
C ALA A 122 14.14 -13.50 12.79
N PRO A 123 14.19 -12.16 12.86
CA PRO A 123 12.98 -11.33 12.99
C PRO A 123 11.97 -11.51 11.85
N LEU A 124 12.44 -11.58 10.60
CA LEU A 124 11.57 -11.79 9.45
C LEU A 124 10.86 -13.15 9.52
N GLU A 125 11.59 -14.21 9.82
CA GLU A 125 11.04 -15.56 9.97
C GLU A 125 9.98 -15.62 11.06
N ARG A 126 10.21 -14.97 12.21
CA ARG A 126 9.19 -14.87 13.27
C ARG A 126 7.95 -14.13 12.78
N ALA A 127 8.10 -12.94 12.19
CA ALA A 127 6.96 -12.18 11.70
C ALA A 127 6.13 -12.96 10.66
N LEU A 128 6.79 -13.72 9.77
CA LEU A 128 6.13 -14.58 8.80
C LEU A 128 5.49 -15.82 9.43
N ALA A 129 6.02 -16.33 10.54
CA ALA A 129 5.39 -17.43 11.28
C ALA A 129 4.15 -16.96 12.05
N ASP A 130 4.18 -15.72 12.56
CA ASP A 130 3.13 -15.13 13.38
C ASP A 130 1.89 -14.72 12.57
N GLY A 131 1.97 -14.67 11.23
CA GLY A 131 0.82 -14.27 10.43
C GLY A 131 0.88 -14.59 8.93
N PRO A 132 -0.20 -14.30 8.19
CA PRO A 132 -0.39 -14.71 6.80
C PRO A 132 0.17 -13.70 5.78
N GLY A 133 1.13 -12.86 6.16
CA GLY A 133 1.59 -11.78 5.30
C GLY A 133 2.30 -12.24 4.04
N LEU A 134 2.14 -11.45 2.99
CA LEU A 134 2.58 -11.76 1.63
C LEU A 134 3.19 -10.53 0.97
N LEU A 135 3.85 -10.74 -0.16
CA LEU A 135 4.12 -9.66 -1.13
C LEU A 135 3.27 -9.90 -2.36
N CYS A 136 2.79 -8.82 -2.97
CA CYS A 136 2.25 -8.91 -4.33
C CYS A 136 3.37 -9.24 -5.32
N LEU A 137 3.04 -9.84 -6.45
CA LEU A 137 4.03 -10.32 -7.43
C LEU A 137 4.95 -9.20 -7.89
N ARG A 138 4.38 -8.01 -8.16
CA ARG A 138 5.16 -6.81 -8.52
C ARG A 138 6.26 -6.51 -7.50
N HIS A 139 5.93 -6.53 -6.20
CA HIS A 139 6.90 -6.20 -5.14
C HIS A 139 7.81 -7.35 -4.77
N LEU A 140 7.37 -8.59 -4.96
CA LEU A 140 8.25 -9.75 -4.87
C LEU A 140 9.33 -9.67 -5.96
N ASP A 141 8.95 -9.37 -7.21
CA ASP A 141 9.86 -9.25 -8.36
C ASP A 141 10.79 -8.05 -8.31
N ALA A 142 10.41 -7.00 -7.57
CA ALA A 142 11.31 -5.89 -7.29
C ALA A 142 12.41 -6.23 -6.26
N LEU A 143 12.28 -7.32 -5.51
CA LEU A 143 13.33 -7.79 -4.61
C LEU A 143 14.39 -8.59 -5.37
N PRO A 144 15.70 -8.39 -5.06
CA PRO A 144 16.73 -9.25 -5.60
C PRO A 144 16.61 -10.67 -5.04
N GLU A 145 17.24 -11.63 -5.72
CA GLU A 145 17.43 -12.97 -5.17
C GLU A 145 18.13 -12.92 -3.80
N GLY A 146 17.67 -13.74 -2.86
CA GLY A 146 18.16 -13.75 -1.50
C GLY A 146 17.12 -14.24 -0.49
N HIS A 147 17.49 -14.20 0.79
CA HIS A 147 16.68 -14.77 1.87
C HIS A 147 15.25 -14.22 1.93
N VAL A 148 15.09 -12.89 1.84
CA VAL A 148 13.78 -12.23 1.93
C VAL A 148 12.86 -12.69 0.80
N ARG A 149 13.34 -12.65 -0.46
CA ARG A 149 12.58 -13.12 -1.63
C ARG A 149 12.23 -14.60 -1.52
N SER A 150 13.17 -15.43 -1.09
CA SER A 150 12.95 -16.86 -0.89
C SER A 150 11.85 -17.13 0.13
N ARG A 151 11.82 -16.41 1.27
CA ARG A 151 10.79 -16.59 2.31
C ARG A 151 9.40 -16.21 1.82
N PHE A 152 9.26 -15.09 1.13
CA PHE A 152 7.96 -14.71 0.54
C PHE A 152 7.54 -15.64 -0.60
N ARG A 153 8.49 -16.18 -1.37
CA ARG A 153 8.19 -17.20 -2.38
C ARG A 153 7.62 -18.47 -1.74
N THR A 154 8.22 -18.96 -0.65
CA THR A 154 7.68 -20.11 0.09
C THR A 154 6.24 -19.84 0.56
N ARG A 155 5.92 -18.63 1.03
CA ARG A 155 4.53 -18.28 1.37
C ARG A 155 3.57 -18.30 0.18
N LEU A 156 4.02 -17.99 -1.03
CA LEU A 156 3.19 -18.14 -2.24
C LEU A 156 2.96 -19.61 -2.61
N GLU A 157 3.96 -20.46 -2.40
CA GLU A 157 3.85 -21.91 -2.63
C GLU A 157 2.81 -22.52 -1.67
N GLU A 158 2.86 -22.15 -0.39
CA GLU A 158 1.86 -22.54 0.61
C GLU A 158 0.46 -21.98 0.28
N LEU A 159 0.35 -20.73 -0.17
CA LEU A 159 -0.92 -20.16 -0.61
C LEU A 159 -1.51 -20.94 -1.80
N LEU A 160 -0.67 -21.39 -2.73
CA LEU A 160 -1.12 -22.19 -3.87
C LEU A 160 -1.67 -23.55 -3.40
N GLU A 161 -1.06 -24.18 -2.40
CA GLU A 161 -1.60 -25.40 -1.79
C GLU A 161 -2.96 -25.13 -1.14
N HIS A 162 -3.11 -24.03 -0.40
CA HIS A 162 -4.39 -23.63 0.17
C HIS A 162 -5.48 -23.40 -0.89
N LEU A 163 -5.13 -22.76 -2.02
CA LEU A 163 -6.06 -22.57 -3.14
C LEU A 163 -6.43 -23.89 -3.81
N ARG A 164 -5.47 -24.79 -4.03
CA ARG A 164 -5.73 -26.13 -4.59
C ARG A 164 -6.67 -26.93 -3.70
N GLU A 165 -6.44 -26.87 -2.39
CA GLU A 165 -7.30 -27.49 -1.40
C GLU A 165 -8.71 -26.87 -1.40
N GLN A 166 -8.80 -25.53 -1.48
CA GLN A 166 -10.06 -24.83 -1.61
C GLN A 166 -10.81 -25.26 -2.89
N VAL A 167 -10.14 -25.38 -4.04
CA VAL A 167 -10.73 -25.86 -5.29
C VAL A 167 -11.19 -27.32 -5.16
N ARG A 168 -10.37 -28.19 -4.59
CA ARG A 168 -10.67 -29.62 -4.39
C ARG A 168 -11.92 -29.84 -3.53
N THR A 169 -12.10 -29.01 -2.52
CA THR A 169 -13.21 -29.09 -1.55
C THR A 169 -14.43 -28.25 -1.92
N SER A 170 -14.37 -27.46 -3.01
CA SER A 170 -15.46 -26.59 -3.47
C SER A 170 -16.60 -27.34 -4.18
N ASP A 171 -16.77 -28.64 -3.89
CA ASP A 171 -17.93 -29.41 -4.32
C ASP A 171 -19.19 -28.74 -3.74
N HIS A 172 -20.16 -28.44 -4.61
CA HIS A 172 -21.21 -27.42 -4.39
C HIS A 172 -22.18 -27.77 -3.25
N ARG A 173 -22.04 -28.97 -2.68
CA ARG A 173 -22.88 -29.55 -1.63
C ARG A 173 -22.49 -29.11 -0.20
N PHE A 174 -21.33 -28.49 0.00
CA PHE A 174 -20.81 -28.13 1.35
C PHE A 174 -20.62 -26.61 1.57
N ALA A 175 -21.33 -25.78 0.80
CA ALA A 175 -21.16 -24.32 0.80
C ALA A 175 -21.32 -23.64 2.18
N ALA A 176 -22.07 -24.25 3.11
CA ALA A 176 -22.41 -23.69 4.42
C ALA A 176 -21.38 -23.96 5.54
N GLU A 177 -20.41 -24.86 5.35
CA GLU A 177 -19.49 -25.30 6.43
C GLU A 177 -18.10 -24.64 6.40
N ARG A 178 -17.86 -23.69 5.47
CA ARG A 178 -16.52 -23.10 5.28
C ARG A 178 -16.17 -22.10 6.38
N ARG A 179 -15.70 -22.61 7.53
CA ARG A 179 -14.90 -21.86 8.51
C ARG A 179 -13.52 -22.50 8.62
N GLY A 180 -12.46 -21.72 8.44
CA GLY A 180 -11.09 -22.17 8.64
C GLY A 180 -10.03 -21.36 7.89
N PRO A 181 -8.73 -21.65 8.10
CA PRO A 181 -7.58 -20.92 7.55
C PRO A 181 -7.47 -20.90 6.02
N HIS A 182 -8.28 -21.70 5.32
CA HIS A 182 -8.31 -21.80 3.86
C HIS A 182 -9.46 -21.01 3.23
N ALA A 183 -10.43 -20.51 4.01
CA ALA A 183 -11.62 -19.86 3.46
C ALA A 183 -11.34 -18.49 2.79
N ASP A 184 -10.24 -17.84 3.17
CA ASP A 184 -9.79 -16.54 2.66
C ASP A 184 -8.59 -16.66 1.68
N ALA A 185 -8.20 -17.87 1.28
CA ALA A 185 -7.05 -18.08 0.41
C ALA A 185 -7.21 -17.33 -0.93
N TRP A 186 -8.42 -17.31 -1.49
CA TRP A 186 -8.72 -16.55 -2.70
C TRP A 186 -8.61 -15.03 -2.51
N LEU A 187 -8.99 -14.48 -1.34
CA LEU A 187 -8.81 -13.05 -1.03
C LEU A 187 -7.32 -12.69 -0.96
N ARG A 188 -6.52 -13.53 -0.30
CA ARG A 188 -5.06 -13.37 -0.25
C ARG A 188 -4.45 -13.45 -1.66
N ALA A 189 -4.94 -14.36 -2.51
CA ALA A 189 -4.49 -14.48 -3.89
C ALA A 189 -4.83 -13.23 -4.71
N LEU A 190 -6.01 -12.63 -4.54
CA LEU A 190 -6.34 -11.36 -5.19
C LEU A 190 -5.33 -10.27 -4.82
N ARG A 191 -4.89 -10.19 -3.57
CA ARG A 191 -3.85 -9.24 -3.14
C ARG A 191 -2.48 -9.53 -3.75
N VAL A 192 -2.17 -10.81 -4.00
CA VAL A 192 -0.92 -11.20 -4.66
C VAL A 192 -0.83 -10.61 -6.08
N PHE A 193 -1.94 -10.57 -6.82
CA PHE A 193 -1.98 -9.99 -8.17
C PHE A 193 -2.28 -8.50 -8.18
N GLY A 194 -3.24 -8.05 -7.37
CA GLY A 194 -3.75 -6.67 -7.38
C GLY A 194 -2.97 -5.68 -6.52
N GLY A 195 -2.06 -6.15 -5.66
CA GLY A 195 -1.51 -5.34 -4.58
C GLY A 195 -2.46 -5.29 -3.39
N ASP A 196 -2.19 -4.40 -2.44
CA ASP A 196 -3.15 -4.14 -1.37
C ASP A 196 -4.35 -3.39 -1.99
N VAL A 197 -5.51 -4.06 -2.01
CA VAL A 197 -6.78 -3.61 -2.61
C VAL A 197 -7.80 -3.28 -1.54
#